data_AF-A0A8J8KC94-F1
#
_entry.id   AF-A0A8J8KC94-F1
#
_cell.length_a   1.000
_cell.length_b   1.000
_cell.length_c   1.000
_cell.angle_alpha   90.00
_cell.angle_beta   90.00
_cell.angle_gamma   90.00
#
_symmetry.space_group_name_H-M   'P 1'
#
loop_
_entity.id
_entity.type
_entity.pdbx_description
1 polymer ?
#
loop_
_entity_poly.entity_id
_entity_poly.type
_entity_poly.pdbx_seq_one_letter_code
_entity_poly.pdbx_strand_id
1 'polypeptide(L)'
;MIETSKASKNIDALEAYVKAMKENGIGYGSFNVPVDRCLQCGYNGVIYNECPKCHNHEERKMERIRRITGYLVGSMDKWNSSKRNEEKNRVKHGGQQ
;
A
#
# COMPACT_ATOMS: atom_id res chain seq x y z
N MET A 1 7.96 1.26 -10.68
CA MET A 1 6.88 1.29 -9.67
C MET A 1 7.53 1.52 -8.34
N ILE A 2 7.17 2.59 -7.63
CA ILE A 2 7.78 2.96 -6.35
C ILE A 2 6.77 2.66 -5.25
N GLU A 3 7.18 1.92 -4.22
CA GLU A 3 6.32 1.66 -3.06
C GLU A 3 6.58 2.70 -1.98
N THR A 4 5.52 3.30 -1.45
CA THR A 4 5.63 4.27 -0.36
C THR A 4 4.53 4.05 0.66
N SER A 5 4.90 4.07 1.94
CA SER A 5 3.96 3.83 3.03
C SER A 5 3.04 5.02 3.32
N LYS A 6 3.48 6.25 3.00
CA LYS A 6 2.75 7.51 3.27
C LYS A 6 3.11 8.59 2.24
N ALA A 7 2.55 8.51 1.05
CA ALA A 7 2.71 9.52 0.00
C ALA A 7 2.26 10.92 0.46
N SER A 8 1.16 11.02 1.21
CA SER A 8 0.61 12.30 1.69
C SER A 8 1.46 13.01 2.74
N LYS A 9 2.42 12.34 3.37
CA LYS A 9 3.31 12.94 4.38
C LYS A 9 4.68 13.34 3.82
N ASN A 10 4.99 13.01 2.57
CA ASN A 10 6.29 13.31 1.97
C ASN A 10 6.11 13.80 0.52
N ILE A 11 5.49 14.98 0.41
CA ILE A 11 5.21 15.63 -0.88
C ILE A 11 6.53 16.01 -1.57
N ASP A 12 7.53 16.45 -0.81
CA ASP A 12 8.84 16.82 -1.33
C ASP A 12 9.53 15.65 -2.05
N ALA A 13 9.45 14.43 -1.49
CA ALA A 13 9.98 13.25 -2.16
C ALA A 13 9.20 12.92 -3.44
N LEU A 14 7.87 13.07 -3.44
CA LEU A 14 7.07 12.87 -4.67
C LEU A 14 7.49 13.87 -5.75
N GLU A 15 7.67 15.14 -5.39
CA GLU A 15 8.11 16.18 -6.32
C GLU A 15 9.51 15.88 -6.88
N ALA A 16 10.45 15.48 -6.02
CA ALA A 16 11.79 15.08 -6.43
C ALA A 16 11.75 13.90 -7.42
N TYR A 17 10.89 12.91 -7.19
CA TYR A 17 10.71 11.80 -8.13
C TYR A 17 10.11 12.25 -9.47
N VAL A 18 9.11 13.13 -9.46
CA VAL A 18 8.51 13.63 -10.70
C VAL A 18 9.52 14.45 -11.51
N LYS A 19 10.36 15.27 -10.85
CA LYS A 19 11.45 16.00 -11.50
C LYS A 19 12.47 15.04 -12.11
N ALA A 20 12.92 14.05 -11.35
CA ALA A 20 13.84 13.03 -11.85
C ALA A 20 13.24 12.24 -13.04
N MET A 21 11.94 11.91 -13.00
CA MET A 21 11.26 11.26 -14.12
C MET A 21 11.27 12.12 -15.38
N LYS A 22 11.03 13.43 -15.26
CA LYS A 22 11.08 14.38 -16.38
C LYS A 22 12.49 14.47 -16.96
N GLU A 23 13.51 14.62 -16.12
CA GLU A 23 14.91 14.75 -16.52
C GLU A 23 15.44 13.50 -17.22
N ASN A 24 14.98 12.32 -16.80
CA ASN A 24 15.37 11.03 -17.38
C ASN A 24 14.46 10.55 -18.51
N GLY A 25 13.49 11.37 -18.96
CA GLY A 25 12.60 11.01 -20.08
C GLY A 25 11.61 9.87 -19.76
N ILE A 26 11.27 9.65 -18.49
CA ILE A 26 10.34 8.60 -18.06
C ILE A 26 8.89 9.11 -18.17
N GLY A 27 8.17 8.66 -19.20
CA GLY A 27 6.80 9.09 -19.48
C GLY A 27 5.69 8.42 -18.64
N TYR A 28 6.02 7.38 -17.87
CA TYR A 28 5.04 6.68 -17.02
C TYR A 28 5.67 6.17 -15.72
N GLY A 29 5.03 6.50 -14.59
CA GLY A 29 5.41 6.05 -13.27
C GLY A 29 4.18 5.87 -12.39
N SER A 30 4.28 5.00 -11.41
CA SER A 30 3.21 4.76 -10.43
C SER A 30 3.79 4.63 -9.04
N PHE A 31 3.10 5.25 -8.09
CA PHE A 31 3.33 5.09 -6.65
C PHE A 31 2.30 4.11 -6.11
N ASN A 32 2.78 3.06 -5.46
CA ASN A 32 1.93 2.09 -4.78
C ASN A 32 1.88 2.48 -3.30
N VAL A 33 0.73 3.02 -2.87
CA VAL A 33 0.45 3.32 -1.46
C VAL A 33 -0.45 2.20 -0.93
N PRO A 34 -0.07 1.48 0.14
CA PRO A 34 -0.95 0.49 0.73
C PRO A 34 -2.18 1.19 1.30
N VAL A 35 -3.36 0.72 0.91
CA VAL A 35 -4.64 1.23 1.43
C VAL A 35 -5.42 0.03 1.97
N ASP A 36 -5.67 0.03 3.27
CA ASP A 36 -6.58 -0.92 3.89
C ASP A 36 -7.89 -0.20 4.24
N ARG A 37 -9.01 -0.91 4.17
CA ARG A 37 -10.34 -0.40 4.50
C ARG A 37 -10.96 -1.26 5.60
N CYS A 38 -11.43 -0.62 6.67
CA CYS A 38 -12.24 -1.28 7.68
C CYS A 38 -13.72 -1.26 7.26
N LEU A 39 -14.31 -2.43 7.07
CA LEU A 39 -15.73 -2.60 6.73
C LEU A 39 -16.67 -2.32 7.91
N GLN A 40 -16.15 -2.29 9.15
CA GLN A 40 -16.97 -2.01 10.34
C GLN A 40 -17.23 -0.52 10.54
N CYS A 41 -16.24 0.35 10.27
CA CYS A 41 -16.32 1.78 10.59
C CYS A 41 -15.96 2.72 9.43
N GLY A 42 -15.61 2.16 8.26
CA GLY A 42 -15.23 2.90 7.06
C GLY A 42 -13.85 3.56 7.11
N TYR A 43 -12.99 3.24 8.09
CA TYR A 43 -11.62 3.76 8.14
C TYR A 43 -10.82 3.33 6.91
N ASN A 44 -10.17 4.28 6.23
CA ASN A 44 -9.27 4.02 5.11
C ASN A 44 -7.85 4.46 5.49
N GLY A 45 -6.88 3.56 5.36
CA GLY A 45 -5.48 3.81 5.72
C GLY A 45 -4.76 2.48 5.98
N VAL A 46 -3.50 2.54 6.43
CA VAL A 46 -2.78 1.31 6.78
C VAL A 46 -3.35 0.73 8.07
N ILE A 47 -3.80 -0.53 8.03
CA ILE A 47 -4.34 -1.29 9.16
C ILE A 47 -3.47 -2.54 9.35
N TYR A 48 -2.78 -2.63 10.48
CA TYR A 48 -1.96 -3.81 10.82
C TYR A 48 -2.82 -4.94 11.38
N ASN A 49 -3.00 -4.97 12.70
CA ASN A 49 -3.79 -6.01 13.41
C ASN A 49 -5.11 -5.48 13.97
N GLU A 50 -5.29 -4.16 13.97
CA GLU A 50 -6.38 -3.49 14.67
C GLU A 50 -6.74 -2.21 13.93
N CYS A 51 -8.03 -1.97 13.74
CA CYS A 51 -8.50 -0.71 13.18
C CYS A 51 -8.25 0.43 14.18
N PRO A 52 -7.51 1.49 13.81
CA PRO A 52 -7.21 2.60 14.73
C PRO A 52 -8.43 3.47 15.07
N LYS A 53 -9.57 3.27 14.38
CA LYS A 53 -10.81 4.04 14.61
C LYS A 53 -11.83 3.30 15.46
N CYS A 54 -11.99 1.99 15.26
CA CYS A 54 -13.03 1.21 15.94
C CYS A 54 -12.49 0.00 16.70
N HIS A 55 -11.17 -0.15 16.77
CA HIS A 55 -10.48 -1.21 17.52
C HIS A 55 -10.92 -2.63 17.15
N ASN A 56 -11.49 -2.80 15.94
CA ASN A 56 -11.87 -4.11 15.45
C ASN A 56 -10.60 -4.89 15.08
N HIS A 57 -10.55 -6.16 15.48
CA HIS A 57 -9.49 -7.12 15.17
C HIS A 57 -9.93 -8.18 14.16
N GLU A 58 -11.21 -8.22 13.76
CA GLU A 58 -11.69 -9.21 12.82
C GLU A 58 -11.16 -8.94 11.40
N GLU A 59 -10.26 -9.80 10.92
CA GLU A 59 -9.70 -9.72 9.56
C GLU A 59 -10.78 -9.78 8.47
N ARG A 60 -11.89 -10.51 8.70
CA ARG A 60 -13.03 -10.56 7.75
C ARG A 60 -13.71 -9.21 7.54
N LYS A 61 -13.52 -8.26 8.47
CA LYS A 61 -14.02 -6.90 8.41
C LYS A 61 -12.92 -5.91 8.00
N MET A 62 -11.81 -6.40 7.44
CA MET A 62 -10.71 -5.60 6.91
C MET A 62 -10.43 -6.00 5.46
N GLU A 63 -10.66 -5.09 4.52
CA GLU A 63 -10.20 -5.24 3.14
C GLU A 63 -8.79 -4.68 3.02
N ARG A 64 -7.80 -5.54 2.80
CA ARG A 64 -6.42 -5.12 2.51
C ARG A 64 -6.25 -4.96 1.02
N ILE A 65 -6.36 -3.73 0.51
CA ILE A 65 -6.25 -3.45 -0.92
C ILE A 65 -4.78 -3.35 -1.27
N ARG A 66 -4.26 -4.35 -1.99
CA ARG A 66 -2.85 -4.41 -2.41
C ARG A 66 -2.74 -4.61 -3.91
N ARG A 67 -1.74 -3.97 -4.52
CA ARG A 67 -1.39 -4.13 -5.94
C ARG A 67 -0.29 -5.18 -6.09
N ILE A 68 -0.66 -6.37 -6.56
CA ILE A 68 0.28 -7.48 -6.78
C ILE A 68 0.72 -7.53 -8.25
N THR A 69 -0.23 -7.71 -9.18
CA THR A 69 0.01 -7.94 -10.62
C THR A 69 -0.54 -6.82 -11.50
N GLY A 70 -0.43 -5.56 -11.06
CA GLY A 70 -0.85 -4.41 -11.87
C GLY A 70 -2.31 -3.94 -11.70
N TYR A 71 -3.11 -4.57 -10.84
CA TYR A 71 -4.45 -4.11 -10.45
C TYR A 71 -4.66 -4.18 -8.94
N LEU A 72 -5.54 -3.33 -8.41
CA LEU A 72 -5.92 -3.30 -6.99
C LEU A 72 -6.89 -4.47 -6.71
N VAL A 73 -6.54 -5.35 -5.78
CA VAL A 73 -7.39 -6.47 -5.36
C VAL A 73 -7.78 -6.27 -3.89
N GLY A 74 -9.09 -6.28 -3.61
CA GLY A 74 -9.63 -5.97 -2.28
C GLY A 74 -9.78 -7.15 -1.31
N SER A 75 -10.12 -8.35 -1.79
CA SER A 75 -10.38 -9.52 -0.93
C SER A 75 -9.18 -10.49 -0.88
N MET A 76 -8.83 -10.91 0.34
CA MET A 76 -7.78 -11.89 0.63
C MET A 76 -8.25 -13.36 0.44
N ASP A 77 -9.53 -13.60 0.13
CA ASP A 77 -10.11 -14.94 0.05
C ASP A 77 -9.59 -15.76 -1.14
N LYS A 78 -8.90 -15.12 -2.10
CA LYS A 78 -8.39 -15.75 -3.34
C LYS A 78 -6.87 -15.87 -3.42
N TRP A 79 -6.14 -15.77 -2.30
CA TRP A 79 -4.68 -15.86 -2.30
C TRP A 79 -4.17 -17.29 -2.07
N ASN A 80 -3.53 -17.86 -3.09
CA ASN A 80 -2.71 -19.07 -2.99
C ASN A 80 -1.38 -18.80 -2.25
N SER A 81 -0.69 -19.87 -1.81
CA SER A 81 0.54 -19.80 -1.01
C SER A 81 1.66 -18.97 -1.66
N SER A 82 1.78 -19.03 -2.98
CA SER A 82 2.79 -18.28 -3.75
C SER A 82 2.64 -16.77 -3.62
N LYS A 83 1.40 -16.24 -3.64
CA LYS A 83 1.14 -14.80 -3.51
C LYS A 83 1.42 -14.28 -2.11
N ARG A 84 1.14 -15.08 -1.06
CA ARG A 84 1.47 -14.71 0.33
C ARG A 84 2.97 -14.62 0.54
N ASN A 85 3.74 -15.47 -0.14
CA ASN A 85 5.20 -15.43 -0.07
C ASN A 85 5.80 -14.22 -0.78
N GLU A 86 5.19 -13.79 -1.89
CA GLU A 86 5.57 -12.54 -2.58
C GLU A 86 5.36 -11.31 -1.67
N GLU A 87 4.25 -11.24 -0.92
CA GLU A 87 4.04 -10.14 0.02
C GLU A 87 5.03 -10.19 1.20
N LYS A 88 5.33 -11.37 1.74
CA LYS A 88 6.31 -11.53 2.82
C LYS A 88 7.72 -11.12 2.41
N ASN A 89 8.12 -11.40 1.16
CA ASN A 89 9.42 -11.03 0.62
C ASN A 89 9.48 -9.57 0.13
N ARG A 90 8.39 -8.80 0.27
CA ARG A 90 8.33 -7.42 -0.19
C ARG A 90 9.09 -6.51 0.78
N VAL A 91 10.28 -6.08 0.38
CA VAL A 91 11.15 -5.22 1.17
C VAL A 91 10.55 -3.81 1.24
N LYS A 92 10.11 -3.41 2.43
CA LYS A 92 9.60 -2.07 2.68
C LYS A 92 10.78 -1.11 2.82
N HIS A 93 10.98 -0.24 1.83
CA HIS A 93 11.94 0.85 1.94
C HIS A 93 11.33 1.99 2.76
N GLY A 94 11.42 1.88 4.08
CA GLY A 94 11.17 2.97 5.02
C GLY A 94 12.46 3.28 5.75
N GLY A 95 12.94 4.52 5.66
CA GLY A 95 14.01 4.99 6.53
C GLY A 95 13.62 4.77 7.99
N GLN A 96 14.49 4.10 8.73
CA GLN A 96 14.44 4.08 10.18
C GLN A 96 14.57 5.52 10.68
N GLN A 97 13.56 5.99 11.41
CA GLN A 97 13.67 6.94 12.52
C GLN A 97 12.42 6.81 13.38
#